data_AF-A0A1R3L2T3-F1
#
_entry.id   AF-A0A1R3L2T3-F1
#
_cell.length_a   1.000
_cell.length_b   1.000
_cell.length_c   1.000
_cell.angle_alpha   90.00
_cell.angle_beta   90.00
_cell.angle_gamma   90.00
#
_symmetry.space_group_name_H-M   'P 1'
#
loop_
_entity.id
_entity.type
_entity.pdbx_description
1 polymer ?
#
loop_
_entity_poly.entity_id
_entity_poly.type
_entity_poly.pdbx_seq_one_letter_code
_entity_poly.pdbx_strand_id
1 'polypeptide(L)'
;MFASQKYPSLSGTNVPRDFVEFPSQINEHWALDPVVLKNYALHYQTKQPIPQALVDKIKKAATFNQGYMTTELVSAAELDMDWHTVTNESELIPVLDFEKQSLAKHGFTLATVPPRYHTPYFAHIWGGGYSAGYYAYLWSETLDNDAWEWISKNGGLTRENGDRFRKYILSVGNSVDLNQAFRDFTGHDPDIKPLLRNRGKSYEDCCKPYHTGEKNAPTAEALMRSRFSAFAIPNGEYLMQTTSPSKRQFHNTKDLQEWGEINEWTKLEIVSKPSMNKVEFKAFYTDEDGKQQVHHELSQFKMIQNRWFYVTGEFLD
;
A
#
# COMPACT_ATOMS: atom_id res chain seq x y z
N MET A 1 -29.15 10.30 -3.64
CA MET A 1 -29.25 11.67 -3.08
C MET A 1 -28.95 12.75 -4.12
N PHE A 2 -27.78 12.76 -4.77
CA PHE A 2 -27.42 13.81 -5.74
C PHE A 2 -27.71 13.48 -7.21
N ALA A 3 -28.22 12.29 -7.50
CA ALA A 3 -28.59 11.84 -8.85
C ALA A 3 -29.53 12.83 -9.55
N SER A 4 -29.28 13.09 -10.84
CA SER A 4 -30.02 14.07 -11.64
C SER A 4 -30.35 13.54 -13.05
N GLN A 5 -30.59 12.24 -13.17
CA GLN A 5 -30.90 11.57 -14.44
C GLN A 5 -32.39 11.56 -14.72
N LYS A 6 -32.76 11.71 -16.00
CA LYS A 6 -34.15 11.52 -16.48
C LYS A 6 -34.58 10.04 -16.45
N TYR A 7 -33.66 9.13 -16.78
CA TYR A 7 -33.95 7.71 -16.92
C TYR A 7 -33.51 6.93 -15.67
N PRO A 8 -34.41 6.21 -14.99
CA PRO A 8 -34.08 5.48 -13.76
C PRO A 8 -32.96 4.46 -13.92
N SER A 9 -32.87 3.80 -15.08
CA SER A 9 -31.81 2.82 -15.39
C SER A 9 -30.39 3.39 -15.37
N LEU A 10 -30.24 4.72 -15.45
CA LEU A 10 -28.95 5.41 -15.42
C LEU A 10 -28.73 6.17 -14.10
N SER A 11 -29.73 6.20 -13.22
CA SER A 11 -29.75 7.06 -12.04
C SER A 11 -28.92 6.51 -10.89
N GLY A 12 -28.28 7.40 -10.13
CA GLY A 12 -27.64 7.08 -8.86
C GLY A 12 -26.50 6.08 -9.02
N THR A 13 -26.58 4.96 -8.29
CA THR A 13 -25.53 3.93 -8.24
C THR A 13 -25.64 2.90 -9.36
N ASN A 14 -26.48 3.13 -10.39
CA ASN A 14 -26.62 2.25 -11.54
C ASN A 14 -25.45 2.40 -12.54
N VAL A 15 -24.22 2.32 -12.02
CA VAL A 15 -22.94 2.42 -12.73
C VAL A 15 -22.22 1.05 -12.71
N PRO A 16 -21.17 0.85 -13.54
CA PRO A 16 -20.29 -0.31 -13.44
C PRO A 16 -19.72 -0.52 -12.03
N ARG A 17 -19.43 -1.78 -11.67
CA ARG A 17 -18.98 -2.16 -10.31
C ARG A 17 -17.64 -1.55 -9.96
N ASP A 18 -16.73 -1.52 -10.93
CA ASP A 18 -15.40 -0.90 -10.86
C ASP A 18 -15.42 0.64 -10.79
N PHE A 19 -16.61 1.26 -10.77
CA PHE A 19 -16.78 2.67 -10.44
C PHE A 19 -17.67 2.89 -9.22
N VAL A 20 -18.59 1.98 -8.91
CA VAL A 20 -19.60 2.20 -7.86
C VAL A 20 -18.99 2.36 -6.47
N GLU A 21 -17.83 1.75 -6.23
CA GLU A 21 -17.13 1.84 -4.93
C GLU A 21 -16.34 3.15 -4.76
N PHE A 22 -16.04 3.86 -5.85
CA PHE A 22 -15.24 5.08 -5.77
C PHE A 22 -15.93 6.16 -4.90
N PRO A 23 -17.21 6.50 -5.11
CA PRO A 23 -17.91 7.47 -4.25
C PRO A 23 -18.03 7.06 -2.78
N SER A 24 -18.12 5.77 -2.47
CA SER A 24 -18.14 5.29 -1.06
C SER A 24 -16.77 5.44 -0.42
N GLN A 25 -15.72 4.94 -1.08
CA GLN A 25 -14.36 4.92 -0.54
C GLN A 25 -13.78 6.33 -0.36
N ILE A 26 -13.96 7.23 -1.34
CA ILE A 26 -13.45 8.60 -1.20
C ILE A 26 -14.11 9.34 -0.02
N ASN A 27 -15.34 8.97 0.33
CA ASN A 27 -16.05 9.57 1.45
C ASN A 27 -15.45 9.13 2.80
N GLU A 28 -14.70 8.03 2.85
CA GLU A 28 -14.01 7.54 4.06
C GLU A 28 -12.86 8.46 4.48
N HIS A 29 -12.20 9.14 3.53
CA HIS A 29 -11.11 10.07 3.84
C HIS A 29 -11.55 11.20 4.78
N TRP A 30 -12.81 11.63 4.72
CA TRP A 30 -13.36 12.66 5.60
C TRP A 30 -13.42 12.24 7.07
N ALA A 31 -13.37 10.94 7.39
CA ALA A 31 -13.37 10.47 8.77
C ALA A 31 -12.18 11.02 9.57
N LEU A 32 -11.01 11.20 8.92
CA LEU A 32 -9.81 11.73 9.56
C LEU A 32 -9.47 13.17 9.19
N ASP A 33 -10.37 13.86 8.46
CA ASP A 33 -10.23 15.29 8.22
C ASP A 33 -10.21 16.05 9.57
N PRO A 34 -9.27 16.98 9.80
CA PRO A 34 -9.13 17.62 11.11
C PRO A 34 -10.38 18.40 11.58
N VAL A 35 -11.15 18.96 10.66
CA VAL A 35 -12.37 19.72 10.99
C VAL A 35 -13.52 18.75 11.30
N VAL A 36 -13.68 17.71 10.47
CA VAL A 36 -14.71 16.67 10.68
C VAL A 36 -14.43 15.86 11.94
N LEU A 37 -13.21 15.37 12.13
CA LEU A 37 -12.81 14.53 13.26
C LEU A 37 -13.06 15.23 14.60
N LYS A 38 -12.69 16.51 14.73
CA LYS A 38 -12.93 17.28 15.96
C LYS A 38 -14.42 17.44 16.28
N ASN A 39 -15.29 17.38 15.27
CA ASN A 39 -16.72 17.52 15.45
C ASN A 39 -17.38 16.26 16.01
N TYR A 40 -16.90 15.06 15.66
CA TYR A 40 -17.52 13.80 16.10
C TYR A 40 -16.69 13.00 17.11
N ALA A 41 -15.36 13.13 17.14
CA ALA A 41 -14.48 12.37 18.02
C ALA A 41 -14.43 12.99 19.43
N LEU A 42 -15.58 12.96 20.10
CA LEU A 42 -15.77 13.45 21.46
C LEU A 42 -15.87 12.26 22.42
N HIS A 43 -15.20 12.35 23.57
CA HIS A 43 -15.32 11.33 24.60
C HIS A 43 -16.77 11.22 25.07
N TYR A 44 -17.33 10.01 25.11
CA TYR A 44 -18.77 9.81 25.29
C TYR A 44 -19.33 10.41 26.61
N GLN A 45 -18.54 10.40 27.69
CA GLN A 45 -18.89 11.02 28.98
C GLN A 45 -18.55 12.51 29.03
N THR A 46 -17.26 12.86 28.94
CA THR A 46 -16.77 14.24 29.17
C THR A 46 -17.04 15.21 28.03
N LYS A 47 -17.44 14.70 26.85
CA LYS A 47 -17.65 15.45 25.61
C LYS A 47 -16.42 16.22 25.11
N GLN A 48 -15.24 15.95 25.68
CA GLN A 48 -14.00 16.57 25.25
C GLN A 48 -13.50 15.95 23.93
N PRO A 49 -12.93 16.75 23.02
CA PRO A 49 -12.39 16.24 21.77
C PRO A 49 -11.16 15.35 21.99
N ILE A 50 -10.94 14.43 21.06
CA ILE A 50 -9.72 13.61 21.02
C ILE A 50 -8.45 14.50 21.08
N PRO A 51 -7.49 14.21 21.97
CA PRO A 51 -6.22 14.94 22.01
C PRO A 51 -5.45 14.84 20.69
N GLN A 52 -4.88 15.96 20.24
CA GLN A 52 -4.11 16.03 18.99
C GLN A 52 -2.96 14.99 18.93
N ALA A 53 -2.29 14.75 20.06
CA ALA A 53 -1.22 13.75 20.15
C ALA A 53 -1.68 12.32 19.83
N LEU A 54 -2.96 11.98 20.04
CA LEU A 54 -3.52 10.68 19.64
C LEU A 54 -3.87 10.67 18.15
N VAL A 55 -4.39 11.77 17.61
CA VAL A 55 -4.65 11.92 16.17
C VAL A 55 -3.35 11.76 15.37
N ASP A 56 -2.26 12.36 15.83
CA ASP A 56 -0.95 12.26 15.18
C ASP A 56 -0.42 10.81 15.19
N LYS A 57 -0.69 10.05 16.27
CA LYS A 57 -0.37 8.62 16.33
C LYS A 57 -1.21 7.80 15.36
N ILE A 58 -2.50 8.08 15.21
CA ILE A 58 -3.38 7.42 14.22
C ILE A 58 -2.84 7.66 12.82
N LYS A 59 -2.53 8.92 12.47
CA LYS A 59 -1.98 9.28 11.15
C LYS A 59 -0.63 8.61 10.89
N LYS A 60 0.26 8.57 11.89
CA LYS A 60 1.55 7.88 11.78
C LYS A 60 1.39 6.37 11.57
N ALA A 61 0.33 5.77 12.12
CA ALA A 61 0.02 4.35 11.96
C ALA A 61 -0.81 4.03 10.70
N ALA A 62 -1.11 5.00 9.83
CA ALA A 62 -2.00 4.77 8.67
C ALA A 62 -1.51 3.67 7.71
N THR A 63 -0.19 3.48 7.58
CA THR A 63 0.40 2.42 6.76
C THR A 63 0.69 1.14 7.54
N PHE A 64 0.35 1.08 8.83
CA PHE A 64 0.48 -0.12 9.63
C PHE A 64 -0.48 -1.19 9.10
N ASN A 65 -0.01 -2.44 9.04
CA ASN A 65 -0.77 -3.60 8.57
C ASN A 65 -1.22 -3.58 7.09
N GLN A 66 -0.78 -2.59 6.30
CA GLN A 66 -1.14 -2.52 4.87
C GLN A 66 -0.66 -3.73 4.08
N GLY A 67 0.45 -4.38 4.47
CA GLY A 67 0.87 -5.66 3.88
C GLY A 67 -0.21 -6.74 4.03
N TYR A 68 -0.74 -6.94 5.24
CA TYR A 68 -1.84 -7.88 5.49
C TYR A 68 -3.10 -7.48 4.70
N MET A 69 -3.56 -6.23 4.89
CA MET A 69 -4.81 -5.74 4.31
C MET A 69 -4.81 -5.77 2.78
N THR A 70 -3.67 -5.48 2.16
CA THR A 70 -3.52 -5.54 0.70
C THR A 70 -3.47 -6.99 0.24
N THR A 71 -2.69 -7.85 0.90
CA THR A 71 -2.57 -9.27 0.52
C THR A 71 -3.90 -10.00 0.60
N GLU A 72 -4.65 -9.90 1.71
CA GLU A 72 -5.94 -10.59 1.85
C GLU A 72 -6.97 -10.14 0.80
N LEU A 73 -6.88 -8.87 0.36
CA LEU A 73 -7.80 -8.27 -0.59
C LEU A 73 -7.47 -8.69 -2.03
N VAL A 74 -6.18 -8.61 -2.40
CA VAL A 74 -5.71 -9.04 -3.72
C VAL A 74 -5.91 -10.55 -3.88
N SER A 75 -5.61 -11.35 -2.86
CA SER A 75 -5.76 -12.80 -2.95
C SER A 75 -7.23 -13.23 -3.10
N ALA A 76 -8.17 -12.52 -2.48
CA ALA A 76 -9.59 -12.74 -2.69
C ALA A 76 -10.05 -12.29 -4.10
N ALA A 77 -9.49 -11.21 -4.64
CA ALA A 77 -9.79 -10.76 -6.01
C ALA A 77 -9.25 -11.74 -7.07
N GLU A 78 -8.03 -12.26 -6.90
CA GLU A 78 -7.46 -13.28 -7.79
C GLU A 78 -8.26 -14.60 -7.71
N LEU A 79 -8.68 -14.99 -6.50
CA LEU A 79 -9.54 -16.16 -6.30
C LEU A 79 -10.88 -16.02 -7.03
N ASP A 80 -11.52 -14.85 -6.97
CA ASP A 80 -12.74 -14.53 -7.74
C ASP A 80 -12.48 -14.66 -9.25
N MET A 81 -11.40 -14.07 -9.76
CA MET A 81 -11.06 -14.11 -11.17
C MET A 81 -10.78 -15.53 -11.66
N ASP A 82 -10.04 -16.34 -10.90
CA ASP A 82 -9.77 -17.73 -11.24
C ASP A 82 -11.08 -18.55 -11.29
N TRP A 83 -11.99 -18.39 -10.33
CA TRP A 83 -13.30 -19.06 -10.36
C TRP A 83 -14.12 -18.72 -11.63
N HIS A 84 -14.01 -17.49 -12.13
CA HIS A 84 -14.80 -17.01 -13.27
C HIS A 84 -14.06 -17.02 -14.61
N THR A 85 -12.86 -17.59 -14.65
CA THR A 85 -12.07 -17.78 -15.89
C THR A 85 -11.83 -19.24 -16.22
N VAL A 86 -12.43 -20.17 -15.45
CA VAL A 86 -12.48 -21.60 -15.79
C VAL A 86 -13.11 -21.80 -17.16
N THR A 87 -12.42 -22.53 -18.05
CA THR A 87 -12.90 -22.80 -19.42
C THR A 87 -13.20 -24.28 -19.66
N ASN A 88 -12.69 -25.17 -18.81
CA ASN A 88 -12.91 -26.61 -18.91
C ASN A 88 -13.48 -27.17 -17.60
N GLU A 89 -14.50 -28.03 -17.70
CA GLU A 89 -15.12 -28.72 -16.57
C GLU A 89 -14.11 -29.56 -15.76
N SER A 90 -13.03 -30.04 -16.37
CA SER A 90 -11.97 -30.75 -15.64
C SER A 90 -11.22 -29.90 -14.61
N GLU A 91 -11.30 -28.56 -14.71
CA GLU A 91 -10.72 -27.62 -13.76
C GLU A 91 -11.61 -27.46 -12.50
N LEU A 92 -12.87 -27.89 -12.57
CA LEU A 92 -13.83 -27.86 -11.45
C LEU A 92 -13.58 -29.03 -10.50
N ILE A 93 -12.53 -28.89 -9.71
CA ILE A 93 -12.16 -29.80 -8.62
C ILE A 93 -12.90 -29.42 -7.31
N PRO A 94 -12.78 -30.19 -6.21
CA PRO A 94 -13.39 -29.82 -4.95
C PRO A 94 -13.03 -28.39 -4.52
N VAL A 95 -14.01 -27.64 -4.02
CA VAL A 95 -13.93 -26.19 -3.78
C VAL A 95 -12.67 -25.74 -3.04
N LEU A 96 -12.31 -26.43 -1.96
CA LEU A 96 -11.15 -26.07 -1.14
C LEU A 96 -9.81 -26.43 -1.82
N ASP A 97 -9.81 -27.44 -2.68
CA ASP A 97 -8.63 -27.79 -3.48
C ASP A 97 -8.41 -26.77 -4.59
N PHE A 98 -9.49 -26.30 -5.24
CA PHE A 98 -9.43 -25.22 -6.23
C PHE A 98 -8.88 -23.94 -5.61
N GLU A 99 -9.43 -23.53 -4.47
CA GLU A 99 -8.97 -22.34 -3.76
C GLU A 99 -7.48 -22.43 -3.40
N LYS A 100 -7.04 -23.56 -2.83
CA LYS A 100 -5.63 -23.76 -2.49
C LYS A 100 -4.72 -23.66 -3.73
N GLN A 101 -5.15 -24.23 -4.86
CA GLN A 101 -4.39 -24.16 -6.12
C GLN A 101 -4.34 -22.74 -6.69
N SER A 102 -5.46 -22.02 -6.69
CA SER A 102 -5.55 -20.62 -7.11
C SER A 102 -4.63 -19.72 -6.28
N LEU A 103 -4.71 -19.81 -4.95
CA LEU A 103 -3.85 -19.02 -4.06
C LEU A 103 -2.37 -19.33 -4.25
N ALA A 104 -2.02 -20.62 -4.40
CA ALA A 104 -0.64 -21.03 -4.65
C ALA A 104 -0.10 -20.53 -6.01
N LYS A 105 -0.93 -20.56 -7.06
CA LYS A 105 -0.59 -20.04 -8.40
C LYS A 105 -0.14 -18.58 -8.36
N HIS A 106 -0.76 -17.76 -7.51
CA HIS A 106 -0.47 -16.34 -7.37
C HIS A 106 0.49 -16.00 -6.21
N GLY A 107 1.04 -17.01 -5.54
CA GLY A 107 2.01 -16.82 -4.44
C GLY A 107 1.40 -16.44 -3.09
N PHE A 108 0.08 -16.56 -2.91
CA PHE A 108 -0.62 -16.30 -1.65
C PHE A 108 -0.62 -17.54 -0.74
N THR A 109 0.56 -17.98 -0.32
CA THR A 109 0.76 -19.22 0.46
C THR A 109 0.89 -19.01 1.97
N LEU A 110 0.91 -17.76 2.42
CA LEU A 110 1.04 -17.39 3.83
C LEU A 110 -0.24 -17.73 4.60
N ALA A 111 -0.20 -18.80 5.39
CA ALA A 111 -1.33 -19.20 6.24
C ALA A 111 -1.76 -18.13 7.25
N THR A 112 -0.85 -17.22 7.62
CA THR A 112 -1.13 -16.09 8.51
C THR A 112 -1.90 -14.97 7.83
N VAL A 113 -2.00 -14.96 6.49
CA VAL A 113 -2.74 -13.97 5.70
C VAL A 113 -3.61 -14.70 4.65
N PRO A 114 -4.70 -15.37 5.09
CA PRO A 114 -5.63 -16.00 4.17
C PRO A 114 -6.33 -14.96 3.27
N PRO A 115 -7.00 -15.38 2.18
CA PRO A 115 -7.89 -14.47 1.48
C PRO A 115 -8.96 -13.93 2.43
N ARG A 116 -9.34 -12.66 2.20
CA ARG A 116 -10.34 -11.97 3.01
C ARG A 116 -11.65 -12.75 3.09
N TYR A 117 -11.97 -13.46 2.01
CA TYR A 117 -13.05 -14.43 1.98
C TYR A 117 -12.57 -15.76 1.39
N HIS A 118 -12.76 -16.87 2.11
CA HIS A 118 -12.69 -18.19 1.51
C HIS A 118 -13.97 -18.45 0.70
N THR A 119 -13.81 -19.28 -0.33
CA THR A 119 -14.82 -19.61 -1.33
C THR A 119 -16.19 -19.95 -0.72
N PRO A 120 -16.32 -20.83 0.30
CA PRO A 120 -17.64 -21.24 0.81
C PRO A 120 -18.47 -20.10 1.43
N TYR A 121 -17.83 -19.01 1.84
CA TYR A 121 -18.52 -17.85 2.44
C TYR A 121 -18.28 -16.55 1.68
N PHE A 122 -17.84 -16.64 0.41
CA PHE A 122 -17.58 -15.47 -0.42
C PHE A 122 -18.88 -14.90 -1.00
N ALA A 123 -19.72 -14.34 -0.14
CA ALA A 123 -21.06 -13.88 -0.48
C ALA A 123 -21.08 -12.86 -1.63
N HIS A 124 -20.04 -12.02 -1.76
CA HIS A 124 -19.92 -11.02 -2.83
C HIS A 124 -20.04 -11.62 -4.24
N ILE A 125 -19.41 -12.78 -4.46
CA ILE A 125 -19.30 -13.41 -5.79
C ILE A 125 -20.36 -14.50 -6.01
N TRP A 126 -20.88 -15.12 -4.95
CA TRP A 126 -21.88 -16.19 -5.06
C TRP A 126 -23.32 -15.74 -4.91
N GLY A 127 -23.58 -14.76 -4.05
CA GLY A 127 -24.93 -14.24 -3.78
C GLY A 127 -25.08 -12.74 -4.00
N GLY A 128 -23.98 -12.05 -4.23
CA GLY A 128 -23.92 -10.62 -4.50
C GLY A 128 -23.83 -10.31 -5.99
N GLY A 129 -23.33 -9.11 -6.30
CA GLY A 129 -23.20 -8.61 -7.67
C GLY A 129 -21.76 -8.42 -8.14
N TYR A 130 -20.80 -9.13 -7.54
CA TYR A 130 -19.35 -8.95 -7.74
C TYR A 130 -18.65 -10.20 -8.31
N SER A 131 -19.39 -11.17 -8.84
CA SER A 131 -18.80 -12.29 -9.62
C SER A 131 -17.93 -11.75 -10.76
N ALA A 132 -16.68 -12.19 -10.85
CA ALA A 132 -15.69 -11.63 -11.79
C ALA A 132 -15.54 -10.10 -11.66
N GLY A 133 -15.58 -9.61 -10.42
CA GLY A 133 -15.78 -8.20 -10.13
C GLY A 133 -15.31 -7.78 -8.75
N TYR A 134 -14.76 -8.68 -7.93
CA TYR A 134 -14.25 -8.30 -6.61
C TYR A 134 -12.99 -7.40 -6.70
N TYR A 135 -12.28 -7.45 -7.83
CA TYR A 135 -11.21 -6.49 -8.15
C TYR A 135 -11.69 -5.02 -8.18
N ALA A 136 -13.01 -4.79 -8.33
CA ALA A 136 -13.61 -3.47 -8.39
C ALA A 136 -13.28 -2.60 -7.17
N TYR A 137 -13.08 -3.21 -5.99
CA TYR A 137 -12.65 -2.49 -4.79
C TYR A 137 -11.28 -1.83 -4.99
N LEU A 138 -10.28 -2.56 -5.48
CA LEU A 138 -8.93 -2.04 -5.74
C LEU A 138 -8.89 -1.08 -6.93
N TRP A 139 -9.72 -1.36 -7.94
CA TRP A 139 -9.85 -0.47 -9.10
C TRP A 139 -10.43 0.88 -8.70
N SER A 140 -11.54 0.88 -7.95
CA SER A 140 -12.16 2.10 -7.43
C SER A 140 -11.25 2.84 -6.45
N GLU A 141 -10.43 2.11 -5.69
CA GLU A 141 -9.45 2.69 -4.76
C GLU A 141 -8.27 3.37 -5.49
N THR A 142 -8.15 3.16 -6.80
CA THR A 142 -7.25 4.00 -7.61
C THR A 142 -7.89 5.37 -7.86
N LEU A 143 -9.18 5.39 -8.18
CA LEU A 143 -9.94 6.61 -8.42
C LEU A 143 -10.08 7.45 -7.14
N ASP A 144 -10.35 6.80 -6.00
CA ASP A 144 -10.58 7.49 -4.73
C ASP A 144 -9.36 8.28 -4.24
N ASN A 145 -8.18 7.65 -4.23
CA ASN A 145 -6.96 8.19 -3.67
C ASN A 145 -6.43 9.31 -4.55
N ASP A 146 -6.62 9.19 -5.87
CA ASP A 146 -6.22 10.21 -6.83
C ASP A 146 -7.17 11.43 -6.79
N ALA A 147 -8.48 11.19 -6.77
CA ALA A 147 -9.46 12.25 -6.56
C ALA A 147 -9.29 12.95 -5.20
N TRP A 148 -8.96 12.20 -4.14
CA TRP A 148 -8.68 12.75 -2.82
C TRP A 148 -7.41 13.62 -2.81
N GLU A 149 -6.36 13.18 -3.50
CA GLU A 149 -5.16 13.99 -3.67
C GLU A 149 -5.47 15.30 -4.42
N TRP A 150 -6.33 15.25 -5.44
CA TRP A 150 -6.83 16.45 -6.12
C TRP A 150 -7.57 17.36 -5.15
N ILE A 151 -8.52 16.86 -4.37
CA ILE A 151 -9.29 17.65 -3.37
C ILE A 151 -8.33 18.30 -2.38
N SER A 152 -7.37 17.53 -1.86
CA SER A 152 -6.38 17.98 -0.89
C SER A 152 -5.49 19.12 -1.44
N LYS A 153 -5.04 19.00 -2.70
CA LYS A 153 -4.23 20.03 -3.39
C LYS A 153 -5.03 21.29 -3.72
N ASN A 154 -6.36 21.18 -3.84
CA ASN A 154 -7.27 22.29 -4.15
C ASN A 154 -7.97 22.87 -2.91
N GLY A 155 -7.34 22.80 -1.73
CA GLY A 155 -7.82 23.45 -0.51
C GLY A 155 -8.67 22.57 0.42
N GLY A 156 -8.88 21.29 0.11
CA GLY A 156 -9.52 20.34 1.00
C GLY A 156 -11.03 20.55 1.13
N LEU A 157 -11.52 20.57 2.39
CA LEU A 157 -12.95 20.67 2.73
C LEU A 157 -13.52 22.07 2.44
N THR A 158 -13.87 22.33 1.19
CA THR A 158 -14.51 23.58 0.73
C THR A 158 -15.86 23.30 0.06
N ARG A 159 -16.74 24.31 0.07
CA ARG A 159 -18.03 24.23 -0.63
C ARG A 159 -17.81 24.08 -2.13
N GLU A 160 -16.83 24.78 -2.68
CA GLU A 160 -16.45 24.76 -4.08
C GLU A 160 -16.01 23.37 -4.53
N ASN A 161 -15.16 22.69 -3.74
CA ASN A 161 -14.72 21.32 -4.03
C ASN A 161 -15.90 20.33 -3.93
N GLY A 162 -16.77 20.49 -2.93
CA GLY A 162 -17.98 19.68 -2.79
C GLY A 162 -18.94 19.84 -3.96
N ASP A 163 -19.18 21.08 -4.41
CA ASP A 163 -20.06 21.37 -5.54
C ASP A 163 -19.45 20.87 -6.87
N ARG A 164 -18.12 20.94 -7.01
CA ARG A 164 -17.41 20.34 -8.16
C ARG A 164 -17.53 18.82 -8.17
N PHE A 165 -17.23 18.14 -7.05
CA PHE A 165 -17.35 16.68 -6.95
C PHE A 165 -18.79 16.22 -7.17
N ARG A 166 -19.76 16.95 -6.62
CA ARG A 166 -21.19 16.72 -6.91
C ARG A 166 -21.50 16.84 -8.39
N LYS A 167 -21.06 17.92 -9.04
CA LYS A 167 -21.34 18.20 -10.46
C LYS A 167 -20.81 17.08 -11.36
N TYR A 168 -19.55 16.71 -11.20
CA TYR A 168 -18.89 15.81 -12.15
C TYR A 168 -19.03 14.33 -11.82
N ILE A 169 -19.14 13.97 -10.53
CA ILE A 169 -19.14 12.55 -10.10
C ILE A 169 -20.49 12.14 -9.53
N LEU A 170 -20.95 12.78 -8.44
CA LEU A 170 -22.10 12.24 -7.70
C LEU A 170 -23.46 12.46 -8.38
N SER A 171 -23.55 13.46 -9.26
CA SER A 171 -24.82 13.82 -9.91
C SER A 171 -25.03 13.15 -11.25
N VAL A 172 -23.99 12.55 -11.87
CA VAL A 172 -24.04 12.10 -13.26
C VAL A 172 -24.55 10.67 -13.45
N GLY A 173 -24.57 9.84 -12.40
CA GLY A 173 -24.95 8.43 -12.53
C GLY A 173 -24.22 7.76 -13.69
N ASN A 174 -24.90 6.90 -14.44
CA ASN A 174 -24.37 6.28 -15.66
C ASN A 174 -24.82 7.01 -16.95
N SER A 175 -25.02 8.32 -16.88
CA SER A 175 -25.50 9.11 -18.04
C SER A 175 -24.40 9.72 -18.90
N VAL A 176 -23.13 9.56 -18.50
CA VAL A 176 -21.94 10.04 -19.19
C VAL A 176 -20.87 8.96 -19.17
N ASP A 177 -19.83 9.11 -20.00
CA ASP A 177 -18.62 8.30 -19.89
C ASP A 177 -17.93 8.60 -18.54
N LEU A 178 -17.75 7.57 -17.71
CA LEU A 178 -17.25 7.73 -16.35
C LEU A 178 -15.75 8.02 -16.27
N ASN A 179 -14.97 7.59 -17.27
CA ASN A 179 -13.57 7.99 -17.38
C ASN A 179 -13.48 9.49 -17.73
N GLN A 180 -14.37 9.96 -18.60
CA GLN A 180 -14.47 11.39 -18.90
C GLN A 180 -14.97 12.18 -17.69
N ALA A 181 -15.94 11.68 -16.94
CA ALA A 181 -16.39 12.31 -15.70
C ALA A 181 -15.25 12.48 -14.68
N PHE A 182 -14.39 11.47 -14.54
CA PHE A 182 -13.19 11.55 -13.73
C PHE A 182 -12.23 12.63 -14.26
N ARG A 183 -11.90 12.61 -15.55
CA ARG A 183 -11.05 13.64 -16.19
C ARG A 183 -11.61 15.05 -16.03
N ASP A 184 -12.92 15.23 -16.14
CA ASP A 184 -13.56 16.53 -15.99
C ASP A 184 -13.47 17.04 -14.54
N PHE A 185 -13.43 16.12 -13.57
CA PHE A 185 -13.23 16.42 -12.15
C PHE A 185 -11.77 16.76 -11.83
N THR A 186 -10.82 15.88 -12.17
CA THR A 186 -9.39 15.99 -11.77
C THR A 186 -8.53 16.77 -12.76
N GLY A 187 -8.92 16.83 -14.02
CA GLY A 187 -8.14 17.37 -15.13
C GLY A 187 -7.15 16.39 -15.77
N HIS A 188 -7.16 15.11 -15.38
CA HIS A 188 -6.26 14.08 -15.91
C HIS A 188 -6.87 12.67 -15.80
N ASP A 189 -6.28 11.70 -16.49
CA ASP A 189 -6.61 10.28 -16.32
C ASP A 189 -6.18 9.78 -14.93
N PRO A 190 -6.85 8.74 -14.38
CA PRO A 190 -6.48 8.18 -13.08
C PRO A 190 -5.00 7.76 -12.99
N ASP A 191 -4.35 8.13 -11.89
CA ASP A 191 -2.99 7.70 -11.54
C ASP A 191 -3.03 6.77 -10.32
N ILE A 192 -2.34 5.62 -10.38
CA ILE A 192 -2.24 4.65 -9.28
C ILE A 192 -1.30 5.08 -8.15
N LYS A 193 -0.39 6.03 -8.41
CA LYS A 193 0.63 6.42 -7.42
C LYS A 193 0.07 6.91 -6.07
N PRO A 194 -1.04 7.67 -5.99
CA PRO A 194 -1.67 8.04 -4.72
C PRO A 194 -2.08 6.82 -3.89
N LEU A 195 -2.71 5.81 -4.52
CA LEU A 195 -3.05 4.54 -3.87
C LEU A 195 -1.80 3.83 -3.35
N LEU A 196 -0.76 3.70 -4.18
CA LEU A 196 0.49 3.05 -3.79
C LEU A 196 1.13 3.73 -2.57
N ARG A 197 1.13 5.08 -2.52
CA ARG A 197 1.63 5.84 -1.36
C ARG A 197 0.83 5.58 -0.08
N ASN A 198 -0.48 5.40 -0.20
CA ASN A 198 -1.36 5.18 0.96
C ASN A 198 -1.32 3.72 1.43
N ARG A 199 -1.05 2.77 0.54
CA ARG A 199 -0.79 1.36 0.88
C ARG A 199 0.67 1.07 1.26
N GLY A 200 1.57 2.04 1.14
CA GLY A 200 2.99 1.90 1.50
C GLY A 200 3.92 2.69 0.58
N LYS A 201 5.16 2.24 0.40
CA LYS A 201 5.96 2.68 -0.76
C LYS A 201 6.22 1.45 -1.59
N SER A 202 5.88 1.48 -2.88
CA SER A 202 6.23 0.42 -3.81
C SER A 202 7.76 0.27 -3.89
N TYR A 203 8.24 -0.87 -4.36
CA TYR A 203 9.66 -1.05 -4.64
C TYR A 203 10.14 -0.04 -5.68
N GLU A 204 9.31 0.23 -6.69
CA GLU A 204 9.50 1.20 -7.78
C GLU A 204 9.74 2.62 -7.26
N ASP A 205 8.99 3.05 -6.25
CA ASP A 205 9.10 4.41 -5.68
C ASP A 205 10.08 4.46 -4.50
N CYS A 206 10.28 3.34 -3.82
CA CYS A 206 11.22 3.27 -2.70
C CYS A 206 12.65 3.20 -3.18
N CYS A 207 12.97 2.11 -3.86
CA CYS A 207 14.28 1.49 -3.72
C CYS A 207 14.86 1.11 -5.10
N LYS A 208 14.01 0.73 -6.07
CA LYS A 208 14.40 0.44 -7.45
C LYS A 208 15.22 1.55 -8.11
N PRO A 209 14.91 2.85 -7.98
CA PRO A 209 15.71 3.91 -8.59
C PRO A 209 17.12 3.97 -7.99
N TYR A 210 17.30 3.55 -6.74
CA TYR A 210 18.61 3.46 -6.11
C TYR A 210 19.35 2.20 -6.52
N HIS A 211 18.68 1.05 -6.57
CA HIS A 211 19.28 -0.24 -6.94
C HIS A 211 19.72 -0.28 -8.41
N THR A 212 19.03 0.46 -9.28
CA THR A 212 19.36 0.59 -10.71
C THR A 212 20.33 1.73 -11.01
N GLY A 213 20.66 2.58 -10.02
CA GLY A 213 21.56 3.71 -10.19
C GLY A 213 20.94 4.96 -10.84
N GLU A 214 19.63 4.99 -11.07
CA GLU A 214 18.91 6.16 -11.60
C GLU A 214 18.99 7.36 -10.63
N LYS A 215 18.91 7.09 -9.32
CA LYS A 215 18.97 8.12 -8.27
C LYS A 215 19.87 7.66 -7.13
N ASN A 216 20.38 8.63 -6.36
CA ASN A 216 21.01 8.35 -5.07
C ASN A 216 19.98 8.51 -3.95
N ALA A 217 20.12 7.71 -2.89
CA ALA A 217 19.31 7.87 -1.69
C ALA A 217 19.51 9.28 -1.11
N PRO A 218 18.43 10.06 -0.86
CA PRO A 218 18.54 11.46 -0.46
C PRO A 218 18.92 11.64 1.03
N THR A 219 18.70 10.62 1.86
CA THR A 219 18.97 10.66 3.31
C THR A 219 19.62 9.36 3.78
N ALA A 220 20.26 9.40 4.95
CA ALA A 220 20.76 8.20 5.62
C ALA A 220 19.65 7.15 5.86
N GLU A 221 18.45 7.59 6.24
CA GLU A 221 17.29 6.69 6.40
C GLU A 221 16.88 6.06 5.06
N ALA A 222 16.81 6.85 3.99
CA ALA A 222 16.47 6.31 2.67
C ALA A 222 17.49 5.27 2.21
N LEU A 223 18.78 5.50 2.49
CA LEU A 223 19.83 4.55 2.21
C LEU A 223 19.71 3.29 3.09
N MET A 224 19.38 3.43 4.37
CA MET A 224 19.17 2.27 5.24
C MET A 224 18.01 1.41 4.74
N ARG A 225 16.89 2.03 4.36
CA ARG A 225 15.72 1.35 3.81
C ARG A 225 16.04 0.61 2.52
N SER A 226 16.76 1.23 1.59
CA SER A 226 17.14 0.57 0.34
C SER A 226 18.15 -0.56 0.58
N ARG A 227 19.10 -0.39 1.49
CA ARG A 227 20.00 -1.50 1.89
C ARG A 227 19.23 -2.68 2.48
N PHE A 228 18.24 -2.45 3.35
CA PHE A 228 17.35 -3.52 3.80
C PHE A 228 16.63 -4.20 2.62
N SER A 229 16.06 -3.43 1.70
CA SER A 229 15.42 -3.99 0.50
C SER A 229 16.39 -4.76 -0.41
N ALA A 230 17.68 -4.43 -0.40
CA ALA A 230 18.72 -5.17 -1.14
C ALA A 230 19.15 -6.47 -0.44
N PHE A 231 18.85 -6.64 0.85
CA PHE A 231 18.91 -7.94 1.49
C PHE A 231 17.67 -8.78 1.17
N ALA A 232 16.48 -8.17 1.25
CA ALA A 232 15.21 -8.84 0.91
C ALA A 232 15.08 -9.22 -0.56
N ILE A 233 15.71 -8.46 -1.46
CA ILE A 233 15.89 -8.78 -2.88
C ILE A 233 17.40 -8.91 -3.09
N PRO A 234 17.97 -10.12 -2.97
CA PRO A 234 19.41 -10.30 -2.83
C PRO A 234 20.22 -9.55 -3.90
N ASN A 235 20.84 -8.46 -3.48
CA ASN A 235 21.59 -7.53 -4.32
C ASN A 235 22.87 -7.08 -3.59
N GLY A 236 23.80 -8.02 -3.48
CA GLY A 236 25.12 -7.82 -2.86
C GLY A 236 25.93 -6.71 -3.53
N GLU A 237 25.74 -6.49 -4.83
CA GLU A 237 26.43 -5.43 -5.56
C GLU A 237 26.02 -4.04 -5.05
N TYR A 238 24.72 -3.77 -4.93
CA TYR A 238 24.23 -2.51 -4.37
C TYR A 238 24.70 -2.29 -2.94
N LEU A 239 24.70 -3.35 -2.12
CA LEU A 239 25.20 -3.31 -0.76
C LEU A 239 26.69 -2.96 -0.71
N MET A 240 27.51 -3.53 -1.58
CA MET A 240 28.94 -3.20 -1.69
C MET A 240 29.16 -1.76 -2.19
N GLN A 241 28.45 -1.35 -3.24
CA GLN A 241 28.57 -0.01 -3.82
C GLN A 241 28.21 1.10 -2.82
N THR A 242 27.21 0.85 -1.97
CA THR A 242 26.74 1.79 -0.95
C THR A 242 27.47 1.67 0.40
N THR A 243 28.40 0.74 0.53
CA THR A 243 29.37 0.72 1.63
C THR A 243 30.48 1.74 1.35
N SER A 244 30.89 2.49 2.38
CA SER A 244 31.93 3.52 2.29
C SER A 244 33.22 2.94 1.69
N PRO A 245 33.89 3.64 0.76
CA PRO A 245 35.12 3.17 0.14
C PRO A 245 36.19 2.69 1.15
N SER A 246 36.33 3.39 2.28
CA SER A 246 37.27 3.04 3.36
C SER A 246 36.93 1.75 4.11
N LYS A 247 35.73 1.19 3.91
CA LYS A 247 35.21 0.02 4.62
C LYS A 247 35.03 -1.19 3.72
N ARG A 248 35.03 -1.01 2.39
CA ARG A 248 34.83 -2.10 1.42
C ARG A 248 35.83 -3.25 1.58
N GLN A 249 37.07 -2.97 2.00
CA GLN A 249 38.08 -4.00 2.26
C GLN A 249 37.68 -5.02 3.35
N PHE A 250 36.72 -4.69 4.20
CA PHE A 250 36.21 -5.55 5.27
C PHE A 250 34.91 -6.28 4.87
N HIS A 251 34.49 -6.18 3.62
CA HIS A 251 33.26 -6.78 3.12
C HIS A 251 33.52 -7.53 1.82
N ASN A 252 32.67 -8.50 1.52
CA ASN A 252 32.70 -9.26 0.28
C ASN A 252 31.30 -9.21 -0.35
N THR A 253 31.26 -8.93 -1.65
CA THR A 253 30.00 -8.88 -2.41
C THR A 253 29.27 -10.22 -2.40
N LYS A 254 29.99 -11.34 -2.46
CA LYS A 254 29.39 -12.69 -2.43
C LYS A 254 28.75 -12.97 -1.09
N ASP A 255 29.45 -12.70 0.01
CA ASP A 255 28.91 -12.92 1.36
C ASP A 255 27.65 -12.06 1.61
N LEU A 256 27.64 -10.81 1.10
CA LEU A 256 26.46 -9.93 1.18
C LEU A 256 25.27 -10.45 0.34
N GLN A 257 25.56 -11.06 -0.82
CA GLN A 257 24.56 -11.68 -1.68
C GLN A 257 23.96 -12.91 -1.00
N GLU A 258 24.82 -13.82 -0.56
CA GLU A 258 24.46 -15.08 0.11
C GLU A 258 23.64 -14.80 1.37
N TRP A 259 24.01 -13.79 2.17
CA TRP A 259 23.24 -13.43 3.36
C TRP A 259 21.80 -12.98 3.05
N GLY A 260 21.57 -12.37 1.88
CA GLY A 260 20.22 -12.09 1.40
C GLY A 260 19.48 -13.36 0.93
N GLU A 261 20.18 -14.30 0.29
CA GLU A 261 19.61 -15.51 -0.29
C GLU A 261 19.21 -16.57 0.75
N ILE A 262 20.01 -16.72 1.81
CA ILE A 262 19.79 -17.74 2.84
C ILE A 262 18.82 -17.29 3.95
N ASN A 263 18.42 -16.02 3.98
CA ASN A 263 17.52 -15.47 5.00
C ASN A 263 16.26 -14.86 4.36
N GLU A 264 15.11 -15.10 4.96
CA GLU A 264 13.85 -14.47 4.56
C GLU A 264 13.66 -13.16 5.35
N TRP A 265 13.98 -12.02 4.75
CA TRP A 265 13.83 -10.71 5.37
C TRP A 265 12.37 -10.22 5.34
N THR A 266 11.76 -10.05 6.51
CA THR A 266 10.30 -9.85 6.62
C THR A 266 9.89 -8.44 7.00
N LYS A 267 10.68 -7.73 7.82
CA LYS A 267 10.29 -6.41 8.33
C LYS A 267 11.51 -5.52 8.62
N LEU A 268 11.36 -4.23 8.31
CA LEU A 268 12.26 -3.18 8.80
C LEU A 268 11.47 -2.21 9.68
N GLU A 269 11.99 -1.93 10.86
CA GLU A 269 11.48 -0.93 11.78
C GLU A 269 12.56 0.11 12.06
N ILE A 270 12.29 1.38 11.73
CA ILE A 270 13.18 2.49 12.12
C ILE A 270 12.80 2.91 13.53
N VAL A 271 13.69 2.64 14.49
CA VAL A 271 13.47 2.91 15.93
C VAL A 271 13.67 4.39 16.21
N SER A 272 14.82 4.94 15.79
CA SER A 272 15.17 6.33 16.03
C SER A 272 16.13 6.88 14.98
N LYS A 273 16.27 8.21 14.94
CA LYS A 273 17.21 8.94 14.07
C LYS A 273 17.98 9.96 14.89
N PRO A 274 19.00 9.53 15.67
CA PRO A 274 19.67 10.40 16.62
C PRO A 274 20.35 11.62 15.98
N SER A 275 20.72 11.51 14.69
CA SER A 275 21.29 12.59 13.90
C SER A 275 21.03 12.36 12.41
N MET A 276 21.32 13.34 11.55
CA MET A 276 21.16 13.20 10.09
C MET A 276 21.95 12.03 9.48
N ASN A 277 22.99 11.57 10.18
CA ASN A 277 23.90 10.53 9.72
C ASN A 277 23.85 9.25 10.58
N LYS A 278 22.86 9.11 11.47
CA LYS A 278 22.66 7.91 12.28
C LYS A 278 21.22 7.43 12.20
N VAL A 279 21.05 6.13 12.04
CA VAL A 279 19.74 5.48 11.99
C VAL A 279 19.78 4.26 12.86
N GLU A 280 18.90 4.22 13.85
CA GLU A 280 18.66 3.03 14.66
C GLU A 280 17.50 2.25 14.06
N PHE A 281 17.69 0.95 13.86
CA PHE A 281 16.66 0.11 13.25
C PHE A 281 16.66 -1.31 13.82
N LYS A 282 15.53 -1.99 13.66
CA LYS A 282 15.37 -3.44 13.82
C LYS A 282 15.00 -4.04 12.48
N ALA A 283 15.81 -4.96 11.98
CA ALA A 283 15.49 -5.75 10.80
C ALA A 283 15.18 -7.18 11.25
N PHE A 284 14.01 -7.68 10.84
CA PHE A 284 13.49 -8.99 11.21
C PHE A 284 13.65 -9.92 10.02
N TYR A 285 14.16 -11.12 10.26
CA TYR A 285 14.33 -12.14 9.24
C TYR A 285 14.16 -13.53 9.82
N THR A 286 13.86 -14.49 8.96
CA THR A 286 13.90 -15.92 9.29
C THR A 286 15.21 -16.49 8.75
N ASP A 287 15.99 -17.15 9.58
CA ASP A 287 17.26 -17.77 9.17
C ASP A 287 17.06 -19.11 8.42
N GLU A 288 18.15 -19.70 7.94
CA GLU A 288 18.14 -20.98 7.21
C GLU A 288 17.56 -22.16 8.03
N ASP A 289 17.59 -22.05 9.36
CA ASP A 289 16.98 -23.02 10.29
C ASP A 289 15.47 -22.79 10.48
N GLY A 290 14.90 -21.75 9.88
CA GLY A 290 13.51 -21.35 10.07
C GLY A 290 13.24 -20.57 11.37
N LYS A 291 14.28 -20.08 12.07
CA LYS A 291 14.13 -19.33 13.32
C LYS A 291 14.04 -17.84 13.04
N GLN A 292 13.16 -17.17 13.78
CA GLN A 292 13.03 -15.72 13.73
C GLN A 292 14.20 -15.05 14.44
N GLN A 293 14.83 -14.12 13.76
CA GLN A 293 15.96 -13.32 14.23
C GLN A 293 15.64 -11.82 14.15
N VAL A 294 16.32 -11.05 14.99
CA VAL A 294 16.25 -9.58 14.98
C VAL A 294 17.66 -9.01 14.94
N HIS A 295 17.95 -8.27 13.88
CA HIS A 295 19.15 -7.43 13.76
C HIS A 295 18.81 -6.03 14.26
N HIS A 296 19.16 -5.72 15.51
CA HIS A 296 19.00 -4.37 16.09
C HIS A 296 20.34 -3.64 16.03
N GLU A 297 20.38 -2.55 15.29
CA GLU A 297 21.63 -1.82 15.04
C GLU A 297 21.42 -0.30 15.01
N LEU A 298 22.39 0.41 15.58
CA LEU A 298 22.62 1.84 15.32
C LEU A 298 23.65 2.00 14.19
N SER A 299 23.17 2.17 12.97
CA SER A 299 24.02 2.43 11.80
C SER A 299 24.52 3.87 11.76
N GLN A 300 25.78 4.04 11.35
CA GLN A 300 26.39 5.32 10.99
C GLN A 300 26.61 5.42 9.48
N PHE A 301 26.23 6.57 8.93
CA PHE A 301 26.35 6.92 7.52
C PHE A 301 27.25 8.14 7.32
N LYS A 302 27.73 8.33 6.10
CA LYS A 302 28.48 9.52 5.71
C LYS A 302 28.09 9.96 4.30
N MET A 303 27.93 11.27 4.12
CA MET A 303 27.78 11.86 2.79
C MET A 303 29.16 12.14 2.19
N ILE A 304 29.41 11.63 0.99
CA ILE A 304 30.63 11.85 0.21
C ILE A 304 30.18 12.25 -1.20
N GLN A 305 30.59 13.43 -1.68
CA GLN A 305 30.23 13.94 -3.01
C GLN A 305 28.72 13.83 -3.32
N ASN A 306 27.88 14.28 -2.37
CA ASN A 306 26.42 14.27 -2.48
C ASN A 306 25.76 12.87 -2.56
N ARG A 307 26.48 11.81 -2.15
CA ARG A 307 25.96 10.44 -2.03
C ARG A 307 26.17 9.93 -0.61
N TRP A 308 25.15 9.30 -0.03
CA TRP A 308 25.25 8.65 1.27
C TRP A 308 25.92 7.28 1.15
N PHE A 309 26.71 6.92 2.16
CA PHE A 309 27.36 5.61 2.29
C PHE A 309 27.21 5.08 3.71
N TYR A 310 27.03 3.76 3.85
CA TYR A 310 27.10 3.05 5.11
C TYR A 310 28.57 2.95 5.58
N VAL A 311 28.83 3.20 6.86
CA VAL A 311 30.19 3.22 7.42
C VAL A 311 30.40 2.11 8.43
N THR A 312 29.51 1.99 9.42
CA THR A 312 29.61 1.02 10.50
C THR A 312 28.29 0.94 11.23
N GLY A 313 28.09 -0.14 11.98
CA GLY A 313 26.95 -0.37 12.86
C GLY A 313 27.42 -0.74 14.26
N GLU A 314 26.65 -0.35 15.26
CA GLU A 314 26.77 -0.85 16.63
C GLU A 314 25.53 -1.69 16.91
N PHE A 315 25.73 -2.98 17.22
CA PHE A 315 24.65 -3.88 17.62
C PHE A 315 24.11 -3.45 18.98
N LEU A 316 22.79 -3.44 19.09
CA LEU A 316 22.08 -3.10 20.31
C LEU A 316 21.33 -4.34 20.80
N ASP A 317 21.26 -4.48 22.12
CA ASP A 317 20.47 -5.52 22.80
C ASP A 317 18.97 -5.16 22.85
#